data_AF-A0A3R9F6F8-F1
#
_entry.id   AF-A0A3R9F6F8-F1
#
_cell.length_a   1.000
_cell.length_b   1.000
_cell.length_c   1.000
_cell.angle_alpha   90.00
_cell.angle_beta   90.00
_cell.angle_gamma   90.00
#
_symmetry.space_group_name_H-M   'P 1'
#
loop_
_entity.id
_entity.type
_entity.pdbx_description
1 polymer ?
#
loop_
_entity_poly.entity_id
_entity_poly.type
_entity_poly.pdbx_seq_one_letter_code
_entity_poly.pdbx_strand_id
1 'polypeptide(L)'
;MSTSCKVALSKDVKALLSEFQHQVGLFNEGYNYQDNPDVSSRIAKSYMDRHPDFCCIEGWGTPLTIYNECRNMKSVTNIKEIEHPTAPIKKKEHQLALFGDLALGHGGKRAGSGRKKAKKPSKVVRVPGTIAEDFAQIVEMYKRLDEKSKDQFHNDLVSLKTLMQNSKSAFVQQV
;
A
#
# COMPACT_ATOMS: atom_id res chain seq x y z
N MET A 1 -24.88 -1.09 -27.08
CA MET A 1 -25.35 -0.67 -25.74
C MET A 1 -24.39 -1.25 -24.72
N SER A 2 -23.97 -0.47 -23.72
CA SER A 2 -23.06 -0.96 -22.66
C SER A 2 -23.88 -1.40 -21.46
N THR A 3 -24.14 -2.70 -21.32
CA THR A 3 -24.85 -3.25 -20.17
C THR A 3 -23.97 -3.13 -18.92
N SER A 4 -24.37 -2.28 -17.97
CA SER A 4 -23.74 -2.24 -16.65
C SER A 4 -24.14 -3.47 -15.85
N CYS A 5 -23.40 -4.56 -16.02
CA CYS A 5 -23.55 -5.78 -15.25
C CYS A 5 -23.16 -5.53 -13.78
N LYS A 6 -24.09 -4.95 -13.01
CA LYS A 6 -23.95 -4.75 -11.57
C LYS A 6 -24.08 -6.10 -10.89
N VAL A 7 -22.95 -6.79 -10.73
CA VAL A 7 -22.87 -8.10 -10.05
C VAL A 7 -23.49 -7.97 -8.67
N ALA A 8 -24.64 -8.62 -8.48
CA ALA A 8 -25.33 -8.66 -7.20
C ALA A 8 -24.92 -9.95 -6.48
N LEU A 9 -24.41 -9.82 -5.25
CA LEU A 9 -24.20 -10.98 -4.38
C LEU A 9 -25.51 -11.76 -4.22
N SER A 10 -25.43 -13.08 -4.27
CA SER A 10 -26.56 -13.98 -4.01
C SER A 10 -27.14 -13.74 -2.61
N LYS A 11 -28.38 -14.19 -2.39
CA LYS A 11 -29.02 -14.05 -1.07
C LYS A 11 -28.23 -14.76 0.01
N ASP A 12 -27.63 -15.90 -0.33
CA ASP A 12 -26.89 -16.76 0.60
C ASP A 12 -25.56 -16.12 1.04
N VAL A 13 -24.81 -15.55 0.10
CA VAL A 13 -23.56 -14.81 0.41
C VAL A 13 -23.85 -13.56 1.25
N LYS A 14 -25.00 -12.90 1.06
CA LYS A 14 -25.45 -11.79 1.92
C LYS A 14 -25.81 -12.24 3.34
N ALA A 15 -26.45 -13.39 3.49
CA ALA A 15 -26.76 -13.96 4.80
C ALA A 15 -25.46 -14.32 5.57
N LEU A 16 -24.53 -15.00 4.91
CA LEU A 16 -23.20 -15.34 5.46
C LEU A 16 -22.41 -14.08 5.85
N LEU A 17 -22.45 -13.03 5.02
CA LEU A 17 -21.82 -11.75 5.34
C LEU A 17 -22.45 -11.09 6.58
N SER A 18 -23.77 -11.13 6.71
CA SER A 18 -24.49 -10.60 7.87
C SER A 18 -24.18 -11.37 9.15
N GLU A 19 -24.09 -12.71 9.08
CA GLU A 19 -23.71 -13.56 10.21
C GLU A 19 -22.27 -13.26 10.66
N PHE A 20 -21.33 -13.17 9.71
CA PHE A 20 -19.96 -12.77 9.97
C PHE A 20 -19.87 -11.39 10.66
N GLN A 21 -20.58 -10.39 10.13
CA GLN A 21 -20.58 -9.04 10.68
C GLN A 21 -21.13 -9.00 12.11
N HIS A 22 -22.12 -9.83 12.43
CA HIS A 22 -22.62 -9.96 13.80
C HIS A 22 -21.63 -10.70 14.73
N GLN A 23 -20.99 -11.78 14.28
CA GLN A 23 -19.96 -12.50 15.05
C GLN A 23 -18.71 -11.66 15.36
N VAL A 24 -18.36 -10.76 14.44
CA VAL A 24 -17.24 -9.82 14.60
C VAL A 24 -17.66 -8.53 15.34
N GLY A 25 -18.95 -8.37 15.65
CA GLY A 25 -19.48 -7.27 16.45
C GLY A 25 -19.74 -5.97 15.70
N LEU A 26 -19.62 -5.95 14.36
CA LEU A 26 -19.81 -4.75 13.52
C LEU A 26 -21.16 -4.04 13.71
N PHE A 27 -22.16 -4.73 14.27
CA PHE A 27 -23.48 -4.20 14.60
C PHE A 27 -23.90 -4.40 16.07
N ASN A 28 -22.96 -4.78 16.95
CA ASN A 28 -23.24 -4.95 18.37
C ASN A 28 -22.87 -3.67 19.12
N GLU A 29 -23.87 -3.04 19.75
CA GLU A 29 -23.65 -1.84 20.56
C GLU A 29 -22.64 -2.13 21.67
N GLY A 30 -21.47 -1.47 21.60
CA GLY A 30 -20.40 -1.60 22.60
C GLY A 30 -19.32 -2.65 22.32
N TYR A 31 -19.31 -3.33 21.16
CA TYR A 31 -18.20 -4.23 20.79
C TYR A 31 -17.66 -3.92 19.39
N ASN A 32 -16.54 -3.20 19.28
CA ASN A 32 -15.90 -2.94 18.00
C ASN A 32 -14.84 -4.01 17.70
N TYR A 33 -14.79 -4.51 16.47
CA TYR A 33 -13.77 -5.47 16.04
C TYR A 33 -12.34 -4.93 16.17
N GLN A 34 -12.20 -3.60 16.26
CA GLN A 34 -10.97 -2.86 16.52
C GLN A 34 -10.47 -2.96 17.96
N ASP A 35 -11.35 -3.26 18.92
CA ASP A 35 -11.02 -3.40 20.35
C ASP A 35 -10.23 -4.71 20.61
N ASN A 36 -10.51 -5.75 19.80
CA ASN A 36 -9.89 -7.07 19.91
C ASN A 36 -9.39 -7.60 18.54
N PRO A 37 -8.40 -6.92 17.91
CA PRO A 37 -7.99 -7.24 16.54
C PRO A 37 -7.43 -8.67 16.39
N ASP A 38 -6.93 -9.28 17.46
CA ASP A 38 -6.55 -10.69 17.47
C ASP A 38 -7.73 -11.63 17.24
N VAL A 39 -8.80 -11.48 18.02
CA VAL A 39 -10.01 -12.31 17.92
C VAL A 39 -10.68 -12.07 16.57
N SER A 40 -10.89 -10.81 16.20
CA SER A 40 -11.47 -10.40 14.90
C SER A 40 -10.71 -10.98 13.71
N SER A 41 -9.37 -10.91 13.73
CA SER A 41 -8.55 -11.50 12.65
C SER A 41 -8.63 -13.03 12.56
N ARG A 42 -8.84 -13.73 13.70
CA ARG A 42 -9.02 -15.18 13.72
C ARG A 42 -10.40 -15.58 13.18
N ILE A 43 -11.45 -14.87 13.57
CA ILE A 43 -12.82 -15.08 13.06
C ILE A 43 -12.85 -14.83 11.55
N ALA A 44 -12.31 -13.70 11.08
CA ALA A 44 -12.24 -13.36 9.66
C ALA A 44 -11.49 -14.41 8.85
N LYS A 45 -10.33 -14.88 9.34
CA LYS A 45 -9.60 -15.97 8.68
C LYS A 45 -10.42 -17.27 8.64
N SER A 46 -11.02 -17.68 9.76
CA SER A 46 -11.88 -18.88 9.82
C SER A 46 -13.09 -18.81 8.88
N TYR A 47 -13.61 -17.62 8.61
CA TYR A 47 -14.68 -17.39 7.65
C TYR A 47 -14.19 -17.50 6.20
N MET A 48 -13.02 -16.93 5.89
CA MET A 48 -12.36 -17.06 4.59
C MET A 48 -11.95 -18.52 4.28
N ASP A 49 -11.45 -19.25 5.28
CA ASP A 49 -11.07 -20.67 5.16
C ASP A 49 -12.30 -21.57 4.87
N ARG A 50 -13.49 -21.22 5.40
CA ARG A 50 -14.76 -21.92 5.16
C ARG A 50 -15.48 -21.51 3.87
N HIS A 51 -15.31 -20.25 3.46
CA HIS A 51 -15.99 -19.65 2.32
C HIS A 51 -14.98 -18.87 1.45
N PRO A 52 -14.24 -19.57 0.56
CA PRO A 52 -13.14 -18.97 -0.21
C PRO A 52 -13.54 -17.78 -1.09
N ASP A 53 -14.81 -17.65 -1.46
CA ASP A 53 -15.34 -16.50 -2.20
C ASP A 53 -15.05 -15.16 -1.50
N PHE A 54 -15.08 -15.14 -0.16
CA PHE A 54 -14.76 -13.93 0.61
C PHE A 54 -13.29 -13.52 0.53
N CYS A 55 -12.38 -14.37 0.05
CA CYS A 55 -11.00 -13.97 -0.29
C CYS A 55 -10.91 -13.02 -1.47
N CYS A 56 -11.96 -12.95 -2.30
CA CYS A 56 -12.04 -12.12 -3.51
C CYS A 56 -13.04 -10.96 -3.40
N ILE A 57 -13.86 -10.92 -2.35
CA ILE A 57 -14.88 -9.88 -2.15
C ILE A 57 -14.30 -8.72 -1.32
N GLU A 58 -13.82 -7.68 -2.01
CA GLU A 58 -13.53 -6.38 -1.41
C GLU A 58 -14.83 -5.59 -1.13
N GLY A 59 -15.01 -5.14 0.12
CA GLY A 59 -16.12 -4.27 0.50
C GLY A 59 -16.05 -3.92 1.98
N TRP A 60 -16.76 -2.88 2.42
CA TRP A 60 -16.79 -2.52 3.84
C TRP A 60 -17.40 -3.66 4.67
N GLY A 61 -16.74 -4.01 5.78
CA GLY A 61 -17.20 -5.06 6.68
C GLY A 61 -17.15 -6.48 6.10
N THR A 62 -16.35 -6.75 5.06
CA THR A 62 -16.13 -8.12 4.58
C THR A 62 -14.99 -8.81 5.34
N PRO A 63 -14.95 -10.16 5.39
CA PRO A 63 -13.87 -10.90 6.05
C PRO A 63 -12.47 -10.46 5.60
N LEU A 64 -12.28 -10.24 4.30
CA LEU A 64 -11.01 -9.78 3.73
C LEU A 64 -10.60 -8.39 4.25
N THR A 65 -11.51 -7.41 4.26
CA THR A 65 -11.19 -6.07 4.81
C THR A 65 -10.83 -6.13 6.27
N ILE A 66 -11.64 -6.79 7.10
CA ILE A 66 -11.41 -6.83 8.55
C ILE A 66 -10.12 -7.59 8.88
N TYR A 67 -9.85 -8.70 8.18
CA TYR A 67 -8.60 -9.43 8.34
C TYR A 67 -7.38 -8.53 8.07
N ASN A 68 -7.41 -7.76 6.98
CA ASN A 68 -6.33 -6.83 6.62
C ASN A 68 -6.23 -5.64 7.57
N GLU A 69 -7.35 -5.03 7.98
CA GLU A 69 -7.41 -3.91 8.93
C GLU A 69 -6.87 -4.33 10.30
N CYS A 70 -7.34 -5.44 10.86
CA CYS A 70 -6.82 -5.97 12.13
C CYS A 70 -5.35 -6.38 12.04
N ARG A 71 -4.88 -6.92 10.91
CA ARG A 71 -3.46 -7.23 10.70
C ARG A 71 -2.60 -5.96 10.69
N ASN A 72 -3.09 -4.89 10.05
CA ASN A 72 -2.42 -3.60 10.04
C ASN A 72 -2.41 -2.95 11.44
N MET A 73 -3.50 -3.06 12.21
CA MET A 73 -3.54 -2.59 13.60
C MET A 73 -2.45 -3.21 14.48
N LYS A 74 -2.17 -4.52 14.32
CA LYS A 74 -1.06 -5.20 15.03
C LYS A 74 0.34 -4.70 14.64
N SER A 75 0.49 -4.20 13.42
CA SER A 75 1.75 -3.54 13.00
C SER A 75 1.91 -2.16 13.63
N VAL A 76 0.81 -1.47 13.95
CA VAL A 76 0.80 -0.15 14.60
C VAL A 76 0.92 -0.26 16.13
N THR A 77 0.38 -1.30 16.78
CA THR A 77 0.49 -1.44 18.24
C THR A 77 1.90 -1.79 18.74
N ASN A 78 2.80 -2.26 17.87
CA ASN A 78 4.24 -2.32 18.15
C ASN A 78 4.96 -0.96 17.98
N ILE A 79 4.24 0.09 17.54
CA ILE A 79 4.75 1.44 17.27
C ILE A 79 3.76 2.46 17.86
N LYS A 80 3.40 2.31 19.15
CA LYS A 80 2.62 3.34 19.85
C LYS A 80 3.52 4.54 20.16
N GLU A 81 3.46 5.55 19.29
CA GLU A 81 2.93 6.90 19.64
C GLU A 81 2.97 7.85 18.43
N ILE A 82 2.20 8.95 18.51
CA ILE A 82 2.03 10.04 17.53
C ILE A 82 1.05 9.75 16.37
N GLU A 83 -0.23 10.06 16.60
CA GLU A 83 -1.19 10.49 15.56
C GLU A 83 -0.95 12.00 15.24
N HIS A 84 -1.54 12.72 14.27
CA HIS A 84 -2.81 12.66 13.52
C HIS A 84 -2.70 13.68 12.35
N PRO A 85 -3.59 13.81 11.34
CA PRO A 85 -4.56 12.88 10.72
C PRO A 85 -4.53 12.90 9.15
N THR A 86 -5.60 12.38 8.53
CA THR A 86 -6.12 12.62 7.16
C THR A 86 -5.64 11.78 5.94
N ALA A 87 -6.65 11.46 5.11
CA ALA A 87 -6.74 10.46 4.04
C ALA A 87 -6.19 10.97 2.66
N PRO A 88 -6.26 10.23 1.52
CA PRO A 88 -6.90 8.92 1.29
C PRO A 88 -6.07 7.85 0.53
N ILE A 89 -6.55 6.61 0.67
CA ILE A 89 -5.98 5.39 0.08
C ILE A 89 -6.22 5.37 -1.44
N LYS A 90 -5.15 5.18 -2.22
CA LYS A 90 -5.24 4.85 -3.66
C LYS A 90 -5.22 3.34 -3.86
N LYS A 91 -6.33 2.78 -4.33
CA LYS A 91 -6.37 1.41 -4.86
C LYS A 91 -5.28 1.22 -5.92
N LYS A 92 -4.63 0.06 -5.89
CA LYS A 92 -3.83 -0.49 -7.00
C LYS A 92 -4.16 -1.96 -7.14
N GLU A 93 -5.14 -2.23 -7.99
CA GLU A 93 -5.34 -3.56 -8.55
C GLU A 93 -4.14 -3.88 -9.46
N HIS A 94 -3.45 -4.97 -9.15
CA HIS A 94 -2.58 -5.67 -10.10
C HIS A 94 -3.21 -7.04 -10.33
N GLN A 95 -4.12 -7.14 -11.31
CA GLN A 95 -4.51 -8.45 -11.84
C GLN A 95 -3.51 -8.89 -12.90
N LEU A 96 -3.28 -10.21 -12.92
CA LEU A 96 -2.28 -10.89 -13.73
C LEU A 96 -2.67 -10.92 -15.21
N ALA A 97 -1.66 -10.97 -16.07
CA ALA A 97 -1.84 -11.17 -17.49
C ALA A 97 -2.26 -12.60 -17.81
N LEU A 98 -3.41 -12.77 -18.45
CA LEU A 98 -3.77 -13.91 -19.30
C LEU A 98 -4.63 -13.38 -20.45
N PHE A 99 -4.69 -14.12 -21.57
CA PHE A 99 -5.25 -13.70 -22.87
C PHE A 99 -4.38 -12.70 -23.65
N GLY A 100 -3.13 -13.07 -23.91
CA GLY A 100 -2.42 -12.58 -25.09
C GLY A 100 -2.81 -13.42 -26.30
N ASP A 101 -3.86 -12.99 -27.03
CA ASP A 101 -4.00 -13.14 -28.49
C ASP A 101 -5.38 -12.62 -28.94
N LEU A 102 -5.41 -11.38 -29.46
CA LEU A 102 -6.40 -10.83 -30.39
C LEU A 102 -6.00 -9.38 -30.72
N ALA A 103 -5.07 -9.23 -31.66
CA ALA A 103 -4.55 -7.94 -32.07
C ALA A 103 -5.55 -7.17 -32.94
N LEU A 104 -6.25 -6.18 -32.36
CA LEU A 104 -7.06 -5.21 -33.11
C LEU A 104 -6.90 -3.77 -32.58
N GLY A 105 -6.49 -2.87 -33.49
CA GLY A 105 -7.02 -1.49 -33.47
C GLY A 105 -6.30 -0.43 -32.64
N HIS A 106 -5.03 -0.14 -32.94
CA HIS A 106 -4.48 1.24 -33.03
C HIS A 106 -5.08 2.32 -32.09
N GLY A 107 -4.70 2.29 -30.82
CA GLY A 107 -4.83 3.44 -29.92
C GLY A 107 -3.89 4.58 -30.32
N GLY A 108 -4.29 5.41 -31.28
CA GLY A 108 -3.52 6.57 -31.75
C GLY A 108 -3.11 7.49 -30.59
N LYS A 109 -1.83 7.89 -30.55
CA LYS A 109 -1.25 8.73 -29.48
C LYS A 109 -1.94 10.10 -29.43
N ARG A 110 -2.97 10.23 -28.58
CA ARG A 110 -3.54 11.55 -28.23
C ARG A 110 -2.47 12.37 -27.51
N ALA A 111 -2.01 13.46 -28.14
CA ALA A 111 -1.12 14.42 -27.50
C ALA A 111 -1.80 14.96 -26.22
N GLY A 112 -1.23 14.63 -25.06
CA GLY A 112 -1.78 15.02 -23.75
C GLY A 112 -1.99 13.89 -22.75
N SER A 113 -2.08 12.62 -23.17
CA SER A 113 -2.21 11.49 -22.23
C SER A 113 -0.85 10.94 -21.77
N GLY A 114 -0.14 11.73 -20.97
CA GLY A 114 1.12 11.34 -20.36
C GLY A 114 1.46 12.27 -19.20
N ARG A 115 1.45 11.71 -17.97
CA ARG A 115 1.92 12.27 -16.68
C ARG A 115 2.09 13.80 -16.66
N LYS A 116 1.19 14.52 -15.95
CA LYS A 116 1.32 15.95 -15.60
C LYS A 116 2.81 16.27 -15.37
N LYS A 117 3.39 17.17 -16.19
CA LYS A 117 4.83 17.48 -16.17
C LYS A 117 5.22 18.03 -14.81
N ALA A 118 5.66 17.16 -13.91
CA ALA A 118 6.30 17.57 -12.67
C ALA A 118 7.56 18.36 -13.03
N LYS A 119 7.82 19.48 -12.34
CA LYS A 119 8.90 20.42 -12.67
C LYS A 119 10.31 19.78 -12.73
N LYS A 120 10.50 18.59 -12.15
CA LYS A 120 11.73 17.80 -12.23
C LYS A 120 11.39 16.30 -12.47
N PRO A 121 12.08 15.60 -13.39
CA PRO A 121 11.87 14.17 -13.61
C PRO A 121 12.45 13.35 -12.46
N SER A 122 11.65 12.43 -11.90
CA SER A 122 12.09 11.48 -10.87
C SER A 122 12.85 10.31 -11.51
N LYS A 123 14.12 10.10 -11.15
CA LYS A 123 14.88 8.89 -11.55
C LYS A 123 14.45 7.70 -10.68
N VAL A 124 14.14 6.57 -11.30
CA VAL A 124 13.93 5.30 -10.60
C VAL A 124 15.29 4.63 -10.40
N VAL A 125 15.57 4.21 -9.17
CA VAL A 125 16.80 3.49 -8.79
C VAL A 125 16.38 2.18 -8.14
N ARG A 126 17.02 1.06 -8.53
CA ARG A 126 16.84 -0.23 -7.86
C ARG A 126 17.81 -0.31 -6.68
N VAL A 127 17.33 -0.82 -5.57
CA VAL A 127 18.06 -0.93 -4.30
C VAL A 127 18.05 -2.41 -3.88
N PRO A 128 19.15 -2.99 -3.38
CA PRO A 128 19.16 -4.34 -2.82
C PRO A 128 18.15 -4.50 -1.69
N GLY A 129 17.50 -5.66 -1.59
CA GLY A 129 16.48 -5.92 -0.55
C GLY A 129 17.00 -5.72 0.87
N THR A 130 18.27 -6.04 1.11
CA THR A 130 18.95 -5.91 2.42
C THR A 130 19.02 -4.51 2.99
N ILE A 131 18.90 -3.47 2.15
CA ILE A 131 18.93 -2.05 2.57
C ILE A 131 17.66 -1.31 2.14
N ALA A 132 16.66 -2.02 1.61
CA ALA A 132 15.42 -1.41 1.14
C ALA A 132 14.59 -0.81 2.28
N GLU A 133 14.65 -1.43 3.47
CA GLU A 133 14.01 -0.93 4.69
C GLU A 133 14.70 0.34 5.20
N ASP A 134 16.03 0.38 5.24
CA ASP A 134 16.81 1.58 5.62
C ASP A 134 16.46 2.78 4.72
N PHE A 135 16.42 2.57 3.40
CA PHE A 135 16.02 3.61 2.46
C PHE A 135 14.55 4.04 2.63
N ALA A 136 13.65 3.14 3.01
CA ALA A 136 12.26 3.50 3.32
C ALA A 136 12.16 4.36 4.59
N GLN A 137 12.94 4.04 5.63
CA GLN A 137 13.05 4.83 6.86
C GLN A 137 13.62 6.23 6.58
N ILE A 138 14.72 6.33 5.83
CA ILE A 138 15.34 7.61 5.44
C ILE A 138 14.35 8.48 4.65
N VAL A 139 13.59 7.89 3.72
CA VAL A 139 12.55 8.61 2.97
C VAL A 139 11.43 9.12 3.89
N GLU A 140 11.04 8.36 4.91
CA GLU A 140 10.02 8.77 5.87
C GLU A 140 10.51 9.87 6.81
N MET A 141 11.73 9.76 7.34
CA MET A 141 12.40 10.84 8.09
C MET A 141 12.46 12.13 7.26
N TYR A 142 12.93 12.05 6.01
CA TYR A 142 13.06 13.21 5.14
C TYR A 142 11.72 13.93 4.88
N LYS A 143 10.58 13.23 4.84
CA LYS A 143 9.27 13.90 4.69
C LYS A 143 8.96 14.83 5.87
N ARG A 144 9.26 14.37 7.09
CA ARG A 144 8.92 15.01 8.38
C ARG A 144 9.78 16.24 8.70
N LEU A 145 10.96 16.37 8.08
CA LEU A 145 11.83 17.53 8.23
C LEU A 145 11.19 18.82 7.69
N ASP A 146 11.52 19.96 8.27
CA ASP A 146 11.23 21.29 7.72
C ASP A 146 12.15 21.59 6.52
N GLU A 147 11.89 22.69 5.81
CA GLU A 147 12.67 23.04 4.61
C GLU A 147 14.14 23.35 4.90
N LYS A 148 14.49 23.98 6.05
CA LYS A 148 15.90 24.25 6.40
C LYS A 148 16.66 22.95 6.67
N SER A 149 16.04 22.03 7.40
CA SER A 149 16.63 20.70 7.66
C SER A 149 16.76 19.85 6.39
N LYS A 150 15.82 19.99 5.43
CA LYS A 150 15.92 19.34 4.11
C LYS A 150 17.09 19.88 3.28
N ASP A 151 17.30 21.20 3.29
CA ASP A 151 18.43 21.83 2.62
C ASP A 151 19.77 21.42 3.26
N GLN A 152 19.84 21.37 4.60
CA GLN A 152 21.03 20.87 5.31
C GLN A 152 21.34 19.41 4.95
N PHE A 153 20.34 18.52 5.02
CA PHE A 153 20.48 17.12 4.63
C PHE A 153 20.93 16.96 3.16
N HIS A 154 20.50 17.85 2.28
CA HIS A 154 20.99 17.87 0.89
C HIS A 154 22.47 18.25 0.81
N ASN A 155 22.91 19.28 1.54
CA ASN A 155 24.29 19.73 1.59
C ASN A 155 25.22 18.67 2.19
N ASP A 156 24.76 17.95 3.22
CA ASP A 156 25.51 16.84 3.84
C ASP A 156 25.71 15.68 2.85
N LEU A 157 24.66 15.31 2.10
CA LEU A 157 24.76 14.30 1.04
C LEU A 157 25.68 14.72 -0.12
N VAL A 158 25.68 16.00 -0.51
CA VAL A 158 26.60 16.54 -1.52
C VAL A 158 28.05 16.50 -1.03
N SER A 159 28.27 16.82 0.25
CA SER A 159 29.59 16.78 0.90
C SER A 159 30.12 15.34 0.98
N LEU A 160 29.29 14.41 1.44
CA LEU A 160 29.61 12.97 1.50
C LEU A 160 29.93 12.40 0.11
N LYS A 161 29.14 12.76 -0.92
CA LYS A 161 29.40 12.36 -2.30
C LYS A 161 30.76 12.87 -2.77
N THR A 162 31.09 14.12 -2.49
CA THR A 162 32.37 14.74 -2.89
C THR A 162 33.55 14.04 -2.20
N LEU A 163 33.44 13.77 -0.90
CA LEU A 163 34.43 13.00 -0.14
C LEU A 163 34.65 11.59 -0.73
N MET A 164 33.57 10.88 -1.07
CA MET A 164 33.60 9.55 -1.70
C MET A 164 34.15 9.55 -3.14
N GLN A 165 34.15 10.69 -3.83
CA GLN A 165 34.76 10.83 -5.15
C GLN A 165 36.27 11.10 -5.03
N ASN A 166 36.67 11.95 -4.08
CA ASN A 166 38.07 12.29 -3.83
C ASN A 166 38.87 11.09 -3.28
N SER A 167 38.28 10.28 -2.39
CA SER A 167 38.95 9.06 -1.89
C SER A 167 39.20 8.01 -2.98
N LYS A 168 38.32 7.94 -4.00
CA LYS A 168 38.52 7.08 -5.16
C LYS A 168 39.63 7.56 -6.09
N SER A 169 39.86 8.87 -6.23
CA SER A 169 41.00 9.36 -7.03
C SER A 169 42.34 9.11 -6.32
N ALA A 170 42.38 9.20 -4.99
CA ALA A 170 43.60 8.91 -4.21
C ALA A 170 44.02 7.43 -4.32
N PHE A 171 43.06 6.49 -4.28
CA PHE A 171 43.35 5.06 -4.39
C PHE A 171 43.89 4.65 -5.77
N VAL A 172 43.51 5.37 -6.84
CA VAL A 172 43.96 5.12 -8.22
C VAL A 172 45.37 5.69 -8.49
N GLN A 173 45.93 6.49 -7.59
CA GLN A 173 47.31 7.01 -7.70
C GLN A 173 48.36 6.17 -6.95
N GLN A 174 47.97 5.03 -6.36
CA GLN A 174 48.86 4.12 -5.62
C GLN A 174 48.92 2.70 -6.21
N VAL A 175 48.45 2.51 -7.46
CA VAL A 175 48.53 1.27 -8.25
C VAL A 175 49.13 1.60 -9.60
#